data_AF-T1CD60-F1
#
_entry.id   AF-T1CD60-F1
#
_cell.length_a   1.000
_cell.length_b   1.000
_cell.length_c   1.000
_cell.angle_alpha   90.00
_cell.angle_beta   90.00
_cell.angle_gamma   90.00
#
_symmetry.space_group_name_H-M   'P 1'
#
loop_
_entity.id
_entity.type
_entity.pdbx_description
1 polymer ?
#
loop_
_entity_poly.entity_id
_entity_poly.type
_entity_poly.pdbx_seq_one_letter_code
_entity_poly.pdbx_strand_id
1 'polypeptide(L)'
;MAITNHERIGKALELLKIGLGPFVEREFKAKYGDNWAFEVKDLLSETRLGAGKGDLPNDVAALLVVMDRRWGEVFRQILGKSERSLVNEILAVRNGWAHQQTFSGDDAYRALDSAGRLLSAISAPQSDEIEKMKTELLRVRFDEQARSEKRKTAGSAIESGGGTGLKPWREVVIPHEDVASGRYQQAEFAADLWQVHLGEGTPEYRDPVEFFRRTYLTESLKMKWTPLSRQKYDEFMHPRPLIQVRSCASLKSCDRSRFLNNYRDSHLSDRAPRQSPRSSLCAESHSGRGMHRLRD
;
A
#
# COMPACT_ATOMS: atom_id res chain seq x y z
N MET A 1 12.45 20.92 15.71
CA MET A 1 12.89 19.52 15.60
C MET A 1 11.65 18.64 15.46
N ALA A 2 11.70 17.59 14.65
CA ALA A 2 10.55 16.67 14.52
C ALA A 2 10.43 15.84 15.81
N ILE A 3 9.24 15.84 16.42
CA ILE A 3 8.98 15.08 17.66
C ILE A 3 9.13 13.58 17.34
N THR A 4 9.82 12.84 18.20
CA THR A 4 10.00 11.38 18.04
C THR A 4 8.76 10.61 18.53
N ASN A 5 8.60 9.35 18.11
CA ASN A 5 7.49 8.51 18.58
C ASN A 5 7.55 8.28 20.10
N HIS A 6 8.75 8.12 20.65
CA HIS A 6 8.97 7.96 22.09
C HIS A 6 8.55 9.21 22.86
N GLU A 7 8.89 10.40 22.35
CA GLU A 7 8.46 11.68 22.93
C GLU A 7 6.93 11.88 22.86
N ARG A 8 6.28 11.50 21.76
CA ARG A 8 4.80 11.54 21.63
C ARG A 8 4.13 10.67 22.69
N ILE A 9 4.62 9.45 22.89
CA ILE A 9 4.12 8.54 23.92
C ILE A 9 4.36 9.14 25.31
N GLY A 10 5.55 9.68 25.58
CA GLY A 10 5.86 10.35 26.84
C GLY A 10 4.89 11.49 27.15
N LYS A 11 4.57 12.34 26.17
CA LYS A 11 3.58 13.41 26.31
C LYS A 11 2.17 12.87 26.59
N ALA A 12 1.78 11.78 25.94
CA ALA A 12 0.50 11.11 26.19
C ALA A 12 0.39 10.54 27.61
N LEU A 13 1.48 9.95 28.11
CA LEU A 13 1.57 9.43 29.47
C LEU A 13 1.42 10.54 30.52
N GLU A 14 1.96 11.73 30.26
CA GLU A 14 1.75 12.87 31.18
C GLU A 14 0.34 13.45 31.12
N LEU A 15 -0.28 13.49 29.95
CA LEU A 15 -1.70 13.85 29.85
C LEU A 15 -2.59 12.83 30.58
N LEU A 16 -2.27 11.54 30.48
CA LEU A 16 -2.93 10.48 31.23
C LEU A 16 -2.80 10.69 32.73
N LYS A 17 -1.60 10.98 33.23
CA LYS A 17 -1.37 11.29 34.64
C LYS A 17 -2.24 12.46 35.12
N ILE A 18 -2.27 13.56 34.37
CA ILE A 18 -3.05 14.76 34.73
C ILE A 18 -4.56 14.45 34.74
N GLY A 19 -5.06 13.68 33.77
CA GLY A 19 -6.49 13.33 33.69
C GLY A 19 -6.92 12.26 34.69
N LEU A 20 -6.10 11.23 34.92
CA LEU A 20 -6.43 10.11 35.81
C LEU A 20 -6.27 10.45 37.29
N GLY A 21 -5.33 11.32 37.67
CA GLY A 21 -5.06 11.66 39.06
C GLY A 21 -6.31 12.09 39.84
N PRO A 22 -7.02 13.16 39.40
CA PRO A 22 -8.23 13.63 40.07
C PRO A 22 -9.38 12.62 40.06
N PHE A 23 -9.48 11.81 38.99
CA PHE A 23 -10.48 10.77 38.88
C PHE A 23 -10.26 9.68 39.93
N VAL A 24 -9.05 9.12 39.99
CA VAL A 24 -8.68 8.06 40.94
C VAL A 24 -8.86 8.55 42.37
N GLU A 25 -8.41 9.77 42.68
CA GLU A 25 -8.55 10.35 44.02
C GLU A 25 -10.02 10.45 44.46
N ARG A 26 -10.89 10.94 43.57
CA ARG A 26 -12.32 11.09 43.86
C ARG A 26 -12.98 9.74 44.13
N GLU A 27 -12.73 8.74 43.29
CA GLU A 27 -13.36 7.42 43.45
C GLU A 27 -12.85 6.68 44.69
N PHE A 28 -11.55 6.83 45.00
CA PHE A 28 -10.97 6.27 46.23
C PHE A 28 -11.51 6.95 47.49
N LYS A 29 -11.62 8.27 47.50
CA LYS A 29 -12.25 9.02 48.61
C LYS A 29 -13.71 8.63 48.79
N ALA A 30 -14.46 8.46 47.70
CA ALA A 30 -15.86 8.03 47.77
C ALA A 30 -16.02 6.63 48.38
N LYS A 31 -15.04 5.73 48.19
CA LYS A 31 -15.11 4.36 48.69
C LYS A 31 -14.52 4.18 50.10
N TYR A 32 -13.37 4.78 50.38
CA TYR A 32 -12.57 4.53 51.58
C TYR A 32 -12.54 5.72 52.57
N GLY A 33 -13.17 6.85 52.24
CA GLY A 33 -13.19 8.04 53.10
C GLY A 33 -11.78 8.56 53.36
N ASP A 34 -11.47 8.89 54.62
CA ASP A 34 -10.16 9.46 55.02
C ASP A 34 -8.99 8.48 54.93
N ASN A 35 -9.26 7.16 54.90
CA ASN A 35 -8.23 6.12 54.82
C ASN A 35 -7.74 5.87 53.38
N TRP A 36 -8.29 6.57 52.39
CA TRP A 36 -7.97 6.35 50.98
C TRP A 36 -6.46 6.42 50.67
N ALA A 37 -5.74 7.35 51.29
CA ALA A 37 -4.31 7.53 51.07
C ALA A 37 -3.48 6.36 51.63
N PHE A 38 -3.93 5.79 52.75
CA PHE A 38 -3.31 4.60 53.34
C PHE A 38 -3.51 3.39 52.43
N GLU A 39 -4.73 3.18 51.93
CA GLU A 39 -5.07 2.08 51.01
C GLU A 39 -4.24 2.13 49.72
N VAL A 40 -4.07 3.30 49.12
CA VAL A 40 -3.23 3.47 47.93
C VAL A 40 -1.76 3.15 48.24
N LYS A 41 -1.25 3.60 49.39
CA LYS A 41 0.13 3.36 49.80
C LYS A 41 0.40 1.89 50.12
N ASP A 42 -0.51 1.23 50.84
CA ASP A 42 -0.43 -0.19 51.18
C ASP A 42 -0.40 -1.04 49.90
N LEU A 43 -1.29 -0.76 48.96
CA LEU A 43 -1.39 -1.46 47.69
C LEU A 43 -0.15 -1.28 46.80
N LEU A 44 0.49 -0.12 46.87
CA LEU A 44 1.75 0.16 46.16
C LEU A 44 2.99 -0.33 46.89
N SER A 45 2.92 -0.61 48.21
CA SER A 45 4.05 -1.11 48.99
C SER A 45 4.53 -2.48 48.52
N GLU A 46 3.60 -3.30 48.00
CA GLU A 46 3.91 -4.58 47.36
C GLU A 46 4.57 -4.44 45.98
N THR A 47 4.53 -3.24 45.41
CA THR A 47 5.06 -2.96 44.07
C THR A 47 6.35 -2.15 44.19
N ARG A 48 7.31 -2.33 43.28
CA ARG A 48 8.54 -1.50 43.20
C ARG A 48 8.27 0.01 43.00
N LEU A 49 7.01 0.40 42.86
CA LEU A 49 6.50 1.75 42.65
C LEU A 49 6.12 2.47 43.98
N GLY A 50 6.22 1.80 45.14
CA GLY A 50 5.88 2.35 46.46
C GLY A 50 6.82 3.40 47.03
N ALA A 51 7.78 3.92 46.25
CA ALA A 51 8.77 4.91 46.70
C ALA A 51 8.24 6.35 46.54
N GLY A 52 7.17 6.71 47.26
CA GLY A 52 6.62 8.07 47.28
C GLY A 52 6.05 8.43 48.65
N LYS A 53 6.45 9.58 49.20
CA LYS A 53 5.88 10.14 50.44
C LYS A 53 4.43 10.56 50.17
N GLY A 54 3.46 9.78 50.64
CA GLY A 54 2.12 10.23 51.10
C GLY A 54 1.17 10.93 50.11
N ASP A 55 1.64 11.41 48.97
CA ASP A 55 0.84 12.04 47.92
C ASP A 55 0.40 11.00 46.89
N LEU A 56 -0.65 11.35 46.12
CA LEU A 56 -1.05 10.58 44.94
C LEU A 56 0.19 10.13 44.16
N PRO A 57 0.19 8.89 43.64
CA PRO A 57 1.31 8.42 42.87
C PRO A 57 1.57 9.38 41.72
N ASN A 58 2.68 10.12 41.79
CA ASN A 58 3.06 11.13 40.79
C ASN A 58 3.52 10.48 39.47
N ASP A 59 3.35 9.15 39.36
CA ASP A 59 3.74 8.29 38.26
C ASP A 59 2.48 7.64 37.68
N VAL A 60 2.29 7.83 36.37
CA VAL A 60 1.18 7.24 35.62
C VAL A 60 1.10 5.72 35.79
N ALA A 61 2.23 5.02 35.93
CA ALA A 61 2.20 3.57 36.15
C ALA A 61 1.57 3.21 37.47
N ALA A 62 1.87 3.94 38.54
CA ALA A 62 1.31 3.65 39.84
C ALA A 62 -0.21 3.93 39.85
N LEU A 63 -0.69 4.99 39.18
CA LEU A 63 -2.12 5.21 38.98
C LEU A 63 -2.79 4.04 38.24
N LEU A 64 -2.20 3.59 37.12
CA LEU A 64 -2.75 2.49 36.32
C LEU A 64 -2.73 1.15 37.07
N VAL A 65 -1.69 0.86 37.86
CA VAL A 65 -1.61 -0.34 38.70
C VAL A 65 -2.68 -0.32 39.79
N VAL A 66 -2.87 0.83 40.45
CA VAL A 66 -3.93 1.01 41.46
C VAL A 66 -5.31 0.76 40.83
N MET A 67 -5.55 1.29 39.64
CA MET A 67 -6.79 1.06 38.90
C MET A 67 -7.01 -0.42 38.58
N ASP A 68 -6.01 -1.14 38.06
CA ASP A 68 -6.18 -2.55 37.72
C ASP A 68 -6.40 -3.44 38.97
N ARG A 69 -5.65 -3.20 40.05
CA ARG A 69 -5.75 -3.99 41.29
C ARG A 69 -7.07 -3.77 42.03
N ARG A 70 -7.58 -2.52 42.11
CA ARG A 70 -8.87 -2.20 42.76
C ARG A 70 -10.02 -2.05 41.77
N TRP A 71 -9.90 -2.63 40.56
CA TRP A 71 -10.92 -2.50 39.52
C TRP A 71 -12.30 -2.94 40.00
N GLY A 72 -12.38 -4.14 40.59
CA GLY A 72 -13.64 -4.73 41.02
C GLY A 72 -14.35 -3.95 42.13
N GLU A 73 -13.59 -3.35 43.04
CA GLU A 73 -14.09 -2.72 44.26
C GLU A 73 -14.46 -1.25 44.07
N VAL A 74 -13.69 -0.52 43.26
CA VAL A 74 -13.79 0.94 43.10
C VAL A 74 -14.36 1.29 41.72
N PHE A 75 -13.78 0.76 40.65
CA PHE A 75 -14.00 1.29 39.29
C PHE A 75 -15.08 0.56 38.49
N ARG A 76 -15.43 -0.68 38.83
CA ARG A 76 -16.33 -1.54 38.06
C ARG A 76 -17.75 -0.98 37.85
N GLN A 77 -18.19 -0.06 38.71
CA GLN A 77 -19.50 0.59 38.59
C GLN A 77 -19.51 1.74 37.58
N ILE A 78 -18.33 2.28 37.24
CA ILE A 78 -18.18 3.46 36.39
C ILE A 78 -17.56 3.07 35.04
N LEU A 79 -16.57 2.18 35.07
CA LEU A 79 -15.81 1.73 33.90
C LEU A 79 -16.05 0.23 33.65
N GLY A 80 -16.22 -0.13 32.39
CA GLY A 80 -16.52 -1.49 31.94
C GLY A 80 -15.29 -2.37 31.77
N LYS A 81 -15.49 -3.57 31.21
CA LYS A 81 -14.39 -4.51 30.97
C LYS A 81 -13.40 -3.99 29.90
N SER A 82 -13.91 -3.26 28.93
CA SER A 82 -13.14 -2.70 27.82
C SER A 82 -12.07 -1.72 28.32
N GLU A 83 -12.46 -0.84 29.25
CA GLU A 83 -11.56 0.17 29.83
C GLU A 83 -10.47 -0.49 30.68
N ARG A 84 -10.79 -1.60 31.38
CA ARG A 84 -9.77 -2.39 32.08
C ARG A 84 -8.72 -2.96 31.13
N SER A 85 -9.15 -3.43 29.95
CA SER A 85 -8.22 -3.89 28.91
C SER A 85 -7.32 -2.76 28.43
N LEU A 86 -7.87 -1.54 28.26
CA LEU A 86 -7.08 -0.36 27.89
C LEU A 86 -6.04 0.00 28.96
N VAL A 87 -6.40 -0.05 30.25
CA VAL A 87 -5.46 0.19 31.35
C VAL A 87 -4.25 -0.75 31.28
N ASN A 88 -4.51 -2.05 31.07
CA ASN A 88 -3.44 -3.05 30.96
C ASN A 88 -2.57 -2.85 29.71
N GLU A 89 -3.18 -2.45 28.59
CA GLU A 89 -2.43 -2.11 27.38
C GLU A 89 -1.52 -0.89 27.59
N ILE A 90 -2.03 0.18 28.21
CA ILE A 90 -1.26 1.38 28.51
C ILE A 90 -0.12 1.06 29.49
N LEU A 91 -0.34 0.18 30.47
CA LEU A 91 0.72 -0.30 31.36
C LEU A 91 1.86 -0.97 30.57
N ALA A 92 1.53 -1.83 29.60
CA ALA A 92 2.53 -2.46 28.75
C ALA A 92 3.31 -1.43 27.92
N VAL A 93 2.62 -0.46 27.32
CA VAL A 93 3.25 0.65 26.57
C VAL A 93 4.18 1.47 27.47
N ARG A 94 3.71 1.87 28.66
CA ARG A 94 4.50 2.62 29.63
C ARG A 94 5.76 1.85 30.01
N ASN A 95 5.65 0.55 30.29
CA ASN A 95 6.81 -0.28 30.62
C ASN A 95 7.83 -0.28 29.47
N GLY A 96 7.38 -0.47 28.22
CA GLY A 96 8.25 -0.36 27.05
C GLY A 96 8.91 1.02 26.93
N TRP A 97 8.17 2.08 27.20
CA TRP A 97 8.65 3.46 27.19
C TRP A 97 9.74 3.71 28.24
N ALA A 98 9.53 3.23 29.47
CA ALA A 98 10.49 3.31 30.57
C ALA A 98 11.78 2.51 30.27
N HIS A 99 11.67 1.42 29.51
CA HIS A 99 12.80 0.63 29.01
C HIS A 99 13.48 1.21 27.75
N GLN A 100 13.09 2.42 27.31
CA GLN A 100 13.65 3.08 26.11
C GLN A 100 13.53 2.21 24.84
N GLN A 101 12.45 1.44 24.72
CA GLN A 101 12.19 0.64 23.53
C GLN A 101 11.91 1.52 22.30
N THR A 102 12.19 0.99 21.13
CA THR A 102 11.85 1.62 19.86
C THR A 102 10.37 1.42 19.56
N PHE A 103 9.68 2.51 19.20
CA PHE A 103 8.27 2.48 18.84
C PHE A 103 8.09 2.79 17.37
N SER A 104 7.39 1.91 16.66
CA SER A 104 6.90 2.23 15.32
C SER A 104 5.83 3.33 15.39
N GLY A 105 5.50 3.91 14.24
CA GLY A 105 4.39 4.87 14.20
C GLY A 105 3.02 4.21 14.47
N ASP A 106 2.88 2.90 14.23
CA ASP A 106 1.66 2.14 14.53
C ASP A 106 1.53 1.95 16.03
N ASP A 107 2.63 1.59 16.69
CA ASP A 107 2.67 1.44 18.15
C ASP A 107 2.37 2.77 18.84
N ALA A 108 2.96 3.87 18.35
CA ALA A 108 2.70 5.20 18.88
C ALA A 108 1.25 5.63 18.66
N TYR A 109 0.67 5.35 17.48
CA TYR A 109 -0.74 5.62 17.21
C TYR A 109 -1.65 4.80 18.13
N ARG A 110 -1.37 3.50 18.29
CA ARG A 110 -2.14 2.62 19.16
C ARG A 110 -2.08 3.06 20.62
N ALA A 111 -0.88 3.40 21.11
CA ALA A 111 -0.69 3.94 22.45
C ALA A 111 -1.51 5.21 22.69
N LEU A 112 -1.48 6.15 21.74
CA LEU A 112 -2.27 7.38 21.80
C LEU A 112 -3.77 7.09 21.75
N ASP A 113 -4.23 6.17 20.89
CA ASP A 113 -5.65 5.81 20.80
C ASP A 113 -6.17 5.20 22.10
N SER A 114 -5.42 4.26 22.69
CA SER A 114 -5.78 3.62 23.95
C SER A 114 -5.82 4.63 25.10
N ALA A 115 -4.85 5.54 25.17
CA ALA A 115 -4.83 6.64 26.13
C ALA A 115 -6.03 7.59 25.95
N GLY A 116 -6.32 8.00 24.71
CA GLY A 116 -7.42 8.90 24.38
C GLY A 116 -8.79 8.30 24.72
N ARG A 117 -9.01 7.01 24.43
CA ARG A 117 -10.24 6.30 24.78
C ARG A 117 -10.46 6.20 26.29
N LEU A 118 -9.40 5.90 27.05
CA LEU A 118 -9.50 5.83 28.51
C LEU A 118 -9.85 7.21 29.10
N LEU A 119 -9.19 8.28 28.65
CA LEU A 119 -9.48 9.65 29.09
C LEU A 119 -10.88 10.11 28.68
N SER A 120 -11.34 9.72 27.49
CA SER A 120 -12.69 10.01 27.02
C SER A 120 -13.74 9.29 27.90
N ALA A 121 -13.48 8.04 28.30
CA ALA A 121 -14.38 7.27 29.15
C ALA A 121 -14.59 7.92 30.53
N ILE A 122 -13.59 8.62 31.05
CA ILE A 122 -13.68 9.39 32.31
C ILE A 122 -14.04 10.87 32.08
N SER A 123 -14.37 11.28 30.86
CA SER A 123 -14.69 12.66 30.48
C SER A 123 -13.59 13.68 30.83
N ALA A 124 -12.32 13.26 30.73
CA ALA A 124 -11.17 14.11 31.00
C ALA A 124 -10.84 14.99 29.77
N PRO A 125 -10.67 16.33 29.92
CA PRO A 125 -10.43 17.24 28.79
C PRO A 125 -9.08 17.01 28.09
N GLN A 126 -8.14 16.32 28.74
CA GLN A 126 -6.87 15.92 28.15
C GLN A 126 -7.03 14.97 26.95
N SER A 127 -8.20 14.33 26.81
CA SER A 127 -8.55 13.52 25.64
C SER A 127 -8.47 14.31 24.33
N ASP A 128 -8.90 15.57 24.33
CA ASP A 128 -8.87 16.44 23.14
C ASP A 128 -7.45 16.72 22.65
N GLU A 129 -6.50 16.88 23.58
CA GLU A 129 -5.09 17.07 23.24
C GLU A 129 -4.47 15.80 22.63
N ILE A 130 -4.86 14.63 23.14
CA ILE A 130 -4.42 13.35 22.57
C ILE A 130 -4.99 13.16 21.16
N GLU A 131 -6.25 13.50 20.91
CA GLU A 131 -6.85 13.41 19.58
C GLU A 131 -6.17 14.33 18.55
N LYS A 132 -5.75 15.53 18.97
CA LYS A 132 -4.91 16.40 18.14
C LYS A 132 -3.58 15.74 17.78
N MET A 133 -2.88 15.16 18.76
CA MET A 133 -1.62 14.46 18.54
C MET A 133 -1.77 13.23 17.63
N LYS A 134 -2.85 12.47 17.77
CA LYS A 134 -3.18 11.34 16.87
C LYS A 134 -3.36 11.80 15.43
N THR A 135 -4.15 12.85 15.24
CA THR A 135 -4.42 13.40 13.91
C THR A 135 -3.15 13.92 13.25
N GLU A 136 -2.27 14.58 14.02
CA GLU A 136 -0.97 15.03 13.54
C GLU A 136 -0.07 13.85 13.14
N LEU A 137 -0.01 12.79 13.96
CA LEU A 137 0.78 11.59 13.65
C LEU A 137 0.29 10.90 12.37
N LEU A 138 -1.03 10.79 12.18
CA LEU A 138 -1.61 10.23 10.95
C LEU A 138 -1.22 11.06 9.72
N ARG A 139 -1.26 12.39 9.80
CA ARG A 139 -0.83 13.26 8.69
C ARG A 139 0.63 13.01 8.30
N VAL A 140 1.53 12.97 9.29
CA VAL A 140 2.95 12.68 9.04
C VAL A 140 3.14 11.33 8.37
N ARG A 141 2.42 10.30 8.83
CA ARG A 141 2.52 8.96 8.24
C ARG A 141 1.99 8.88 6.82
N PHE A 142 0.86 9.52 6.52
CA PHE A 142 0.34 9.55 5.16
C PHE A 142 1.28 10.28 4.21
N ASP A 143 1.91 11.37 4.66
CA ASP A 143 2.93 12.07 3.87
C ASP A 143 4.18 11.22 3.63
N GLU A 144 4.65 10.50 4.65
CA GLU A 144 5.77 9.56 4.55
C GLU A 144 5.47 8.41 3.60
N GLN A 145 4.26 7.85 3.69
CA GLN A 145 3.79 6.79 2.81
C GLN A 145 3.71 7.27 1.36
N ALA A 146 3.09 8.42 1.10
CA ALA A 146 2.99 8.99 -0.25
C ALA A 146 4.38 9.28 -0.85
N ARG A 147 5.34 9.74 -0.04
CA ARG A 147 6.74 9.94 -0.49
C ARG A 147 7.44 8.61 -0.78
N SER A 148 7.24 7.60 0.06
CA SER A 148 7.80 6.26 -0.12
C SER A 148 7.27 5.60 -1.39
N GLU A 149 5.96 5.68 -1.63
CA GLU A 149 5.32 5.18 -2.85
C GLU A 149 5.84 5.89 -4.09
N LYS A 150 5.93 7.23 -4.08
CA LYS A 150 6.54 8.00 -5.18
C LYS A 150 7.98 7.59 -5.48
N ARG A 151 8.78 7.33 -4.45
CA ARG A 151 10.16 6.82 -4.61
C ARG A 151 10.19 5.41 -5.18
N LYS A 152 9.31 4.52 -4.74
CA LYS A 152 9.19 3.15 -5.27
C LYS A 152 8.77 3.14 -6.73
N THR A 153 7.77 3.93 -7.12
CA THR A 153 7.33 4.05 -8.52
C THR A 153 8.41 4.66 -9.41
N ALA A 154 9.19 5.62 -8.90
CA ALA A 154 10.32 6.18 -9.63
C ALA A 154 11.48 5.18 -9.75
N GLY A 155 11.73 4.35 -8.73
CA GLY A 155 12.74 3.29 -8.74
C GLY A 155 12.40 2.14 -9.70
N SER A 156 11.14 1.70 -9.74
CA SER A 156 10.69 0.66 -10.68
C SER A 156 10.76 1.07 -12.15
N ALA A 157 10.77 2.38 -12.44
CA ALA A 157 10.94 2.88 -13.80
C ALA A 157 12.39 2.78 -14.31
N ILE A 158 13.37 2.62 -13.41
CA ILE A 158 14.81 2.52 -13.76
C ILE A 158 15.23 1.05 -13.87
N GLU A 159 14.63 0.15 -13.08
CA GLU A 159 14.81 -1.30 -13.21
C GLU A 159 13.76 -1.92 -14.15
N SER A 160 13.67 -1.40 -15.38
CA SER A 160 13.13 -2.20 -16.47
C SER A 160 14.02 -3.43 -16.63
N GLY A 161 13.49 -4.61 -16.28
CA GLY A 161 14.16 -5.91 -16.30
C GLY A 161 14.74 -6.28 -17.67
N GLY A 162 15.91 -5.72 -17.99
CA GLY A 162 16.79 -6.26 -19.01
C GLY A 162 17.36 -7.55 -18.47
N GLY A 163 16.87 -8.69 -18.98
CA GLY A 163 17.43 -10.00 -18.67
C GLY A 163 18.96 -9.94 -18.77
N THR A 164 19.63 -10.46 -17.75
CA THR A 164 21.09 -10.56 -17.67
C THR A 164 21.61 -11.24 -18.95
N GLY A 165 22.14 -10.46 -19.89
CA GLY A 165 22.67 -10.95 -21.16
C GLY A 165 22.25 -10.17 -22.41
N LEU A 166 21.24 -9.30 -22.35
CA LEU A 166 20.93 -8.42 -23.48
C LEU A 166 21.85 -7.20 -23.46
N LYS A 167 22.51 -6.96 -24.60
CA LYS A 167 23.32 -5.75 -24.78
C LYS A 167 22.42 -4.51 -24.66
N PRO A 168 22.90 -3.45 -23.98
CA PRO A 168 22.22 -2.16 -23.98
C PRO A 168 21.84 -1.76 -25.40
N TRP A 169 20.63 -1.22 -25.60
CA TRP A 169 20.13 -0.88 -26.95
C TRP A 169 21.07 0.05 -27.74
N ARG A 170 21.83 0.89 -27.04
CA ARG A 170 22.86 1.78 -27.61
C ARG A 170 23.98 1.03 -28.32
N GLU A 171 24.23 -0.23 -27.96
CA GLU A 171 25.22 -1.09 -28.60
C GLU A 171 24.66 -1.83 -29.83
N VAL A 172 23.33 -1.89 -29.98
CA VAL A 172 22.64 -2.65 -31.02
C VAL A 172 22.01 -1.74 -32.08
N VAL A 173 21.75 -0.48 -31.73
CA VAL A 173 21.12 0.53 -32.58
C VAL A 173 21.98 1.77 -32.64
N ILE A 174 22.24 2.25 -33.87
CA ILE A 174 22.87 3.55 -34.10
C ILE A 174 21.76 4.60 -34.12
N PRO A 175 21.71 5.53 -33.15
CA PRO A 175 20.74 6.63 -33.18
C PRO A 175 21.01 7.53 -34.39
N HIS A 176 19.95 8.16 -34.90
CA HIS A 176 20.06 9.14 -35.98
C HIS A 176 21.00 10.30 -35.58
N GLU A 177 21.66 10.93 -36.55
CA GLU A 177 22.70 11.94 -36.33
C GLU A 177 22.22 13.11 -35.45
N ASP A 178 20.95 13.50 -35.59
CA ASP A 178 20.33 14.59 -34.83
C ASP A 178 20.20 14.26 -33.34
N VAL A 179 19.91 13.00 -33.01
CA VAL A 179 19.81 12.49 -31.63
C VAL A 179 21.19 12.23 -31.05
N ALA A 180 22.12 11.71 -31.86
CA ALA A 180 23.49 11.42 -31.46
C ALA A 180 24.31 12.70 -31.18
N SER A 181 24.05 13.77 -31.93
CA SER A 181 24.76 15.06 -31.82
C SER A 181 24.22 15.99 -30.73
N GLY A 182 23.18 15.57 -29.99
CA GLY A 182 22.60 16.35 -28.88
C GLY A 182 21.80 17.58 -29.30
N ARG A 183 21.55 17.77 -30.61
CA ARG A 183 20.74 18.85 -31.18
C ARG A 183 19.27 18.44 -31.29
N TYR A 184 18.66 18.05 -30.18
CA TYR A 184 17.24 17.64 -30.16
C TYR A 184 16.40 18.65 -29.36
N GLN A 185 15.36 19.21 -29.98
CA GLN A 185 14.32 19.94 -29.25
C GLN A 185 13.15 18.99 -28.95
N GLN A 186 12.83 18.83 -27.68
CA GLN A 186 11.78 17.91 -27.20
C GLN A 186 10.39 18.22 -27.81
N ALA A 187 10.17 19.48 -28.20
CA ALA A 187 8.94 19.96 -28.83
C ALA A 187 8.72 19.47 -30.27
N GLU A 188 9.76 18.97 -30.96
CA GLU A 188 9.66 18.57 -32.38
C GLU A 188 9.24 17.09 -32.59
N PHE A 189 9.29 16.27 -31.53
CA PHE A 189 9.05 14.82 -31.63
C PHE A 189 7.71 14.34 -31.05
N ALA A 190 6.94 15.22 -30.39
CA ALA A 190 5.59 14.92 -29.96
C ALA A 190 4.61 15.47 -31.01
N ALA A 191 3.90 14.59 -31.70
CA ALA A 191 2.82 15.02 -32.59
C ALA A 191 1.67 15.58 -31.75
N ASP A 192 1.36 16.87 -31.92
CA ASP A 192 0.10 17.43 -31.43
C ASP A 192 -1.02 17.01 -32.39
N LEU A 193 -1.81 16.02 -31.97
CA LEU A 193 -2.92 15.48 -32.75
C LEU A 193 -4.00 16.53 -33.06
N TRP A 194 -4.14 17.56 -32.22
CA TRP A 194 -5.08 18.64 -32.43
C TRP A 194 -4.61 19.59 -33.54
N GLN A 195 -3.31 19.92 -33.56
CA GLN A 195 -2.71 20.69 -34.67
C GLN A 195 -2.74 19.92 -35.99
N VAL A 196 -2.53 18.60 -35.98
CA VAL A 196 -2.69 17.77 -37.20
C VAL A 196 -4.13 17.79 -37.69
N HIS A 197 -5.11 17.69 -36.77
CA HIS A 197 -6.53 17.77 -37.11
C HIS A 197 -6.93 19.11 -37.72
N LEU A 198 -6.39 20.22 -37.21
CA LEU A 198 -6.60 21.58 -37.72
C LEU A 198 -5.82 21.87 -39.01
N GLY A 199 -4.88 21.01 -39.42
CA GLY A 199 -4.01 21.28 -40.54
C GLY A 199 -2.99 22.38 -40.22
N GLU A 200 -2.41 22.37 -39.03
CA GLU A 200 -1.33 23.28 -38.63
C GLU A 200 -0.09 22.52 -38.14
N GLY A 201 -0.18 21.18 -38.05
CA GLY A 201 0.94 20.32 -37.72
C GLY A 201 2.05 20.37 -38.78
N THR A 202 3.27 20.01 -38.36
CA THR A 202 4.43 20.01 -39.23
C THR A 202 4.23 19.06 -40.43
N PRO A 203 4.84 19.34 -41.61
CA PRO A 203 4.61 18.58 -42.83
C PRO A 203 4.84 17.06 -42.66
N GLU A 204 5.75 16.68 -41.76
CA GLU A 204 6.13 15.29 -41.46
C GLU A 204 5.00 14.48 -40.80
N TYR A 205 4.09 15.13 -40.07
CA TYR A 205 2.93 14.50 -39.44
C TYR A 205 1.63 14.71 -40.23
N ARG A 206 1.65 15.65 -41.18
CA ARG A 206 0.50 16.01 -42.00
C ARG A 206 0.40 15.17 -43.28
N ASP A 207 1.53 14.83 -43.89
CA ASP A 207 1.59 13.92 -45.03
C ASP A 207 1.54 12.47 -44.54
N PRO A 208 0.45 11.72 -44.83
CA PRO A 208 0.37 10.31 -44.45
C PRO A 208 1.54 9.49 -45.00
N VAL A 209 2.04 9.80 -46.20
CA VAL A 209 3.13 9.06 -46.83
C VAL A 209 4.43 9.25 -46.07
N GLU A 210 4.81 10.49 -45.75
CA GLU A 210 6.04 10.77 -45.00
C GLU A 210 5.95 10.28 -43.55
N PHE A 211 4.77 10.37 -42.92
CA PHE A 211 4.51 9.82 -41.59
C PHE A 211 4.75 8.30 -41.54
N PHE A 212 4.19 7.54 -42.48
CA PHE A 212 4.38 6.09 -42.53
C PHE A 212 5.77 5.68 -42.99
N ARG A 213 6.45 6.52 -43.78
CA ARG A 213 7.86 6.30 -44.15
C ARG A 213 8.78 6.36 -42.93
N ARG A 214 8.49 7.25 -41.97
CA ARG A 214 9.28 7.44 -40.74
C ARG A 214 8.82 6.55 -39.58
N THR A 215 7.59 6.04 -39.61
CA THR A 215 7.06 5.20 -38.55
C THR A 215 7.41 3.72 -38.77
N TYR A 216 8.13 3.12 -37.83
CA TYR A 216 8.34 1.67 -37.83
C TYR A 216 7.08 0.95 -37.33
N LEU A 217 6.35 0.30 -38.24
CA LEU A 217 5.16 -0.47 -37.88
C LEU A 217 5.54 -1.82 -37.27
N THR A 218 5.23 -1.99 -35.99
CA THR A 218 5.35 -3.29 -35.31
C THR A 218 4.32 -4.29 -35.84
N GLU A 219 4.58 -5.57 -35.69
CA GLU A 219 3.70 -6.64 -36.16
C GLU A 219 2.30 -6.58 -35.54
N SER A 220 2.22 -6.18 -34.27
CA SER A 220 0.97 -5.94 -33.55
C SER A 220 0.15 -4.77 -34.14
N LEU A 221 0.81 -3.74 -34.65
CA LEU A 221 0.14 -2.62 -35.34
C LEU A 221 -0.36 -3.05 -36.72
N LYS A 222 0.44 -3.83 -37.46
CA LYS A 222 0.03 -4.39 -38.76
C LYS A 222 -1.19 -5.31 -38.66
N MET A 223 -1.34 -6.04 -37.55
CA MET A 223 -2.49 -6.92 -37.31
C MET A 223 -3.78 -6.17 -36.98
N LYS A 224 -3.71 -4.96 -36.42
CA LYS A 224 -4.88 -4.20 -35.94
C LYS A 224 -5.52 -3.29 -36.99
N TRP A 225 -5.01 -3.27 -38.22
CA TRP A 225 -5.43 -2.33 -39.24
C TRP A 225 -6.51 -2.87 -40.17
N THR A 226 -7.39 -1.98 -40.63
CA THR A 226 -8.45 -2.32 -41.59
C THR A 226 -7.84 -2.58 -42.97
N PRO A 227 -8.49 -3.41 -43.82
CA PRO A 227 -7.96 -3.77 -45.14
C PRO A 227 -7.58 -2.56 -46.02
N LEU A 228 -8.33 -1.47 -45.91
CA LEU A 228 -8.13 -0.22 -46.67
C LEU A 228 -6.80 0.49 -46.32
N SER A 229 -6.42 0.49 -45.04
CA SER A 229 -5.14 1.07 -44.58
C SER A 229 -3.94 0.21 -44.97
N ARG A 230 -4.15 -1.09 -45.17
CA ARG A 230 -3.11 -2.05 -45.59
C ARG A 230 -2.81 -1.94 -47.08
N GLN A 231 -3.85 -1.77 -47.90
CA GLN A 231 -3.73 -1.57 -49.35
C GLN A 231 -2.91 -0.30 -49.69
N LYS A 232 -3.18 0.82 -49.03
CA LYS A 232 -2.40 2.06 -49.22
C LYS A 232 -0.93 1.96 -48.77
N TYR A 233 -0.64 1.06 -47.83
CA TYR A 233 0.72 0.84 -47.33
C TYR A 233 1.57 0.03 -48.32
N ASP A 234 1.00 -1.05 -48.88
CA ASP A 234 1.70 -1.94 -49.81
C ASP A 234 1.94 -1.29 -51.20
N GLU A 235 1.12 -0.32 -51.58
CA GLU A 235 1.21 0.38 -52.88
C GLU A 235 2.35 1.42 -52.94
N PHE A 236 2.80 1.97 -51.81
CA PHE A 236 3.59 3.22 -51.81
C PHE A 236 5.06 3.13 -51.39
N MET A 237 5.60 2.05 -50.80
CA MET A 237 7.00 2.11 -50.33
C MET A 237 7.71 0.77 -50.08
N HIS A 238 8.98 0.71 -50.51
CA HIS A 238 10.05 -0.12 -49.93
C HIS A 238 10.90 0.78 -49.00
N PRO A 239 10.62 0.88 -47.69
CA PRO A 239 11.29 1.84 -46.82
C PRO A 239 12.67 1.35 -46.36
N ARG A 240 13.67 2.25 -46.36
CA ARG A 240 14.84 2.12 -45.48
C ARG A 240 14.44 2.67 -44.09
N PRO A 241 14.49 1.87 -43.01
CA PRO A 241 14.04 2.31 -41.69
C PRO A 241 14.99 3.33 -41.06
N LEU A 242 14.43 4.25 -40.25
CA LEU A 242 15.17 5.24 -39.44
C LEU A 242 16.09 4.61 -38.39
N ILE A 243 15.85 3.34 -38.05
CA ILE A 243 16.76 2.51 -37.25
C ILE A 243 17.28 1.40 -38.16
N GLN A 244 18.55 1.51 -38.57
CA GLN A 244 19.26 0.38 -39.14
C GLN A 244 19.75 -0.52 -38.02
N VAL A 245 19.00 -1.59 -37.75
CA VAL A 245 19.51 -2.70 -36.95
C VAL A 245 20.66 -3.31 -37.75
N ARG A 246 21.86 -3.40 -37.15
CA ARG A 246 22.99 -4.06 -37.82
C ARG A 246 22.57 -5.48 -38.17
N SER A 247 22.52 -5.80 -39.47
CA SER A 247 22.45 -7.19 -39.92
C SER A 247 23.66 -7.92 -39.34
N CYS A 248 23.39 -8.95 -38.54
CA CYS A 248 24.40 -9.75 -37.87
C CYS A 248 25.06 -10.69 -38.90
N ALA A 249 25.95 -10.14 -39.73
CA ALA A 249 26.68 -10.90 -40.75
C ALA A 249 28.12 -11.25 -40.35
N SER A 250 28.55 -10.97 -39.10
CA SER A 250 29.94 -11.20 -38.70
C SER A 250 30.12 -11.61 -37.25
N LEU A 251 29.38 -12.64 -36.81
CA LEU A 251 29.76 -13.44 -35.64
C LEU A 251 29.67 -14.92 -36.01
N LYS A 252 30.82 -15.51 -36.37
CA LYS A 252 31.01 -16.96 -36.44
C LYS A 252 30.91 -17.54 -35.02
N SER A 253 29.68 -17.69 -34.50
CA SER A 253 29.32 -18.62 -33.40
C SER A 253 27.86 -18.39 -32.96
N CYS A 254 26.90 -18.45 -33.87
CA CYS A 254 25.50 -18.56 -33.48
C CYS A 254 25.00 -19.96 -33.84
N ASP A 255 25.10 -20.86 -32.86
CA ASP A 255 24.51 -22.19 -32.92
C ASP A 255 22.98 -22.05 -33.05
N ARG A 256 22.49 -22.27 -34.28
CA ARG A 256 21.10 -22.09 -34.70
C ARG A 256 20.12 -23.08 -34.04
N SER A 257 20.63 -24.02 -33.24
CA SER A 257 19.86 -25.07 -32.61
C SER A 257 19.20 -24.68 -31.27
N ARG A 258 19.66 -23.60 -30.60
CA ARG A 258 19.09 -23.19 -29.29
C ARG A 258 17.92 -22.21 -29.36
N PHE A 259 17.69 -21.53 -30.48
CA PHE A 259 16.60 -20.56 -30.59
C PHE A 259 15.25 -21.20 -30.98
N LEU A 260 15.26 -22.41 -31.54
CA LEU A 260 14.04 -23.10 -31.98
C LEU A 260 13.40 -24.02 -30.93
N ASN A 261 14.05 -24.26 -29.79
CA ASN A 261 13.53 -25.19 -28.77
C ASN A 261 12.74 -24.52 -27.63
N ASN A 262 12.78 -23.19 -27.49
CA ASN A 262 11.99 -22.48 -26.45
C ASN A 262 10.63 -21.95 -26.94
N TYR A 263 10.24 -22.24 -28.20
CA TYR A 263 8.94 -21.85 -28.75
C TYR A 263 8.03 -23.04 -29.10
N ARG A 264 8.45 -24.27 -28.77
CA ARG A 264 7.70 -25.50 -29.12
C ARG A 264 6.95 -26.16 -27.95
N ASP A 265 7.20 -25.73 -26.71
CA ASP A 265 6.56 -26.32 -25.52
C ASP A 265 5.46 -25.45 -24.86
N SER A 266 5.15 -24.27 -25.41
CA SER A 266 4.14 -23.35 -24.85
C SER A 266 2.88 -23.18 -25.72
N HIS A 267 2.76 -23.88 -26.86
CA HIS A 267 1.55 -23.89 -27.68
C HIS A 267 1.18 -25.30 -28.15
N LEU A 268 0.73 -26.13 -27.20
CA LEU A 268 -0.03 -27.36 -27.45
C LEU A 268 -1.20 -27.46 -26.46
N SER A 269 -2.05 -26.44 -26.44
CA SER A 269 -3.43 -26.55 -25.97
C SER A 269 -4.21 -25.32 -26.42
N ASP A 270 -4.54 -25.24 -27.71
CA ASP A 270 -5.88 -24.79 -28.12
C ASP A 270 -6.00 -24.65 -29.64
N ARG A 271 -6.97 -25.40 -30.18
CA ARG A 271 -7.72 -25.32 -31.46
C ARG A 271 -7.92 -26.77 -31.95
N ALA A 272 -9.13 -27.25 -32.27
CA ALA A 272 -10.30 -26.56 -32.80
C ALA A 272 -11.60 -27.39 -32.59
N PRO A 273 -12.79 -26.80 -32.80
CA PRO A 273 -14.06 -27.50 -32.70
C PRO A 273 -14.62 -28.01 -34.05
N ARG A 274 -15.64 -28.89 -33.94
CA ARG A 274 -16.71 -29.28 -34.90
C ARG A 274 -16.35 -30.31 -35.99
N GLN A 275 -16.91 -31.53 -35.90
CA GLN A 275 -18.22 -31.96 -36.45
C GLN A 275 -18.36 -33.50 -36.40
N SER A 276 -19.57 -33.98 -36.11
CA SER A 276 -20.00 -35.39 -36.13
C SER A 276 -20.02 -36.00 -37.54
N PRO A 277 -20.02 -37.35 -37.67
CA PRO A 277 -21.27 -37.99 -38.10
C PRO A 277 -21.61 -39.36 -37.46
N ARG A 278 -22.92 -39.57 -37.25
CA ARG A 278 -23.77 -40.80 -37.25
C ARG A 278 -23.06 -42.18 -37.09
N SER A 279 -23.51 -43.10 -36.23
CA SER A 279 -24.74 -43.88 -36.39
C SER A 279 -24.88 -44.99 -35.30
N SER A 280 -26.15 -45.23 -34.92
CA SER A 280 -26.79 -46.48 -34.43
C SER A 280 -26.24 -47.23 -33.21
N LEU A 281 -27.04 -47.28 -32.12
CA LEU A 281 -27.96 -48.40 -31.82
C LEU A 281 -28.82 -48.13 -30.57
N CYS A 282 -30.14 -48.25 -30.75
CA CYS A 282 -31.23 -48.74 -29.87
C CYS A 282 -31.33 -48.27 -28.40
N ALA A 283 -32.38 -47.51 -28.04
CA ALA A 283 -33.70 -47.99 -27.52
C ALA A 283 -33.60 -48.30 -26.01
N GLU A 284 -34.46 -47.84 -25.09
CA GLU A 284 -35.92 -47.70 -25.16
C GLU A 284 -36.42 -46.84 -23.99
N SER A 285 -37.50 -46.13 -24.24
CA SER A 285 -38.30 -45.31 -23.33
C SER A 285 -39.14 -46.14 -22.36
N HIS A 286 -39.33 -45.68 -21.12
CA HIS A 286 -40.62 -45.87 -20.44
C HIS A 286 -41.01 -44.67 -19.58
N SER A 287 -42.18 -44.14 -19.92
CA SER A 287 -42.98 -43.14 -19.22
C SER A 287 -43.65 -43.71 -17.97
N GLY A 288 -43.90 -42.87 -16.96
CA GLY A 288 -44.96 -43.15 -15.97
C GLY A 288 -45.10 -42.12 -14.85
N ARG A 289 -46.16 -41.29 -14.94
CA ARG A 289 -47.18 -40.88 -13.93
C ARG A 289 -46.77 -40.93 -12.43
N GLY A 290 -47.10 -39.98 -11.55
CA GLY A 290 -48.00 -38.83 -11.61
C GLY A 290 -48.34 -38.32 -10.18
N MET A 291 -49.20 -37.29 -10.13
CA MET A 291 -50.04 -36.79 -9.00
C MET A 291 -49.34 -36.12 -7.80
N HIS A 292 -49.58 -34.81 -7.58
CA HIS A 292 -50.61 -34.22 -6.68
C HIS A 292 -50.48 -34.73 -5.22
N ARG A 293 -50.22 -33.91 -4.19
CA ARG A 293 -51.14 -32.91 -3.63
C ARG A 293 -50.45 -32.08 -2.51
N LEU A 294 -50.91 -30.85 -2.36
CA LEU A 294 -50.70 -29.92 -1.23
C LEU A 294 -51.74 -30.18 -0.12
N ARG A 295 -51.40 -29.76 1.12
CA ARG A 295 -52.25 -29.59 2.34
C ARG A 295 -52.68 -30.89 3.03
N ASP A 296 -52.63 -31.06 4.35
CA ASP A 296 -52.40 -30.19 5.52
C ASP A 296 -51.46 -30.88 6.53
#